data_AF-A0A8U7MV47-F1
#
_entry.id   AF-A0A8U7MV47-F1
#
_cell.length_a   1.000
_cell.length_b   1.000
_cell.length_c   1.000
_cell.angle_alpha   90.00
_cell.angle_beta   90.00
_cell.angle_gamma   90.00
#
_symmetry.space_group_name_H-M   'P 1'
#
loop_
_entity.id
_entity.type
_entity.pdbx_description
1 polymer ?
#
loop_
_entity_poly.entity_id
_entity_poly.type
_entity_poly.pdbx_seq_one_letter_code
_entity_poly.pdbx_strand_id
1 'polypeptide(L)'
;MTHGMPHYSEHLLHPTSATLIFSSLSFPWCQAGKAHRLSTEEREQLLPNLRAVGWNEVEGRDAIFKEFHFKDFNRAFGFMTRVALQAEKLDHHPEWFNVYNKVHITLSTHDCGGLSERDINLASFIEQVFPRAGTALPALKKVLLPRKNFTQKWQVPSPQSDWGLKDKEMIKAGAALNFQHL
;
A
#
# COMPACT_ATOMS: atom_id res chain seq x y z
N MET A 1 -0.39 78.70 10.55
CA MET A 1 0.79 78.38 11.38
C MET A 1 1.12 76.91 11.17
N THR A 2 2.08 76.65 10.30
CA THR A 2 2.53 75.33 9.88
C THR A 2 3.68 74.86 10.77
N HIS A 3 3.51 73.75 11.48
CA HIS A 3 4.58 72.98 12.10
C HIS A 3 4.36 71.54 11.60
N GLY A 4 5.23 70.87 10.83
CA GLY A 4 6.68 70.80 10.92
C GLY A 4 7.04 69.42 11.46
N MET A 5 6.79 68.36 10.68
CA MET A 5 7.18 66.98 11.01
C MET A 5 8.70 66.82 10.87
N PRO A 6 9.42 66.22 11.84
CA PRO A 6 10.82 65.89 11.65
C PRO A 6 10.98 64.64 10.77
N HIS A 7 11.73 64.81 9.69
CA HIS A 7 12.27 63.73 8.88
C HIS A 7 13.31 62.93 9.69
N TYR A 8 13.11 61.62 9.80
CA TYR A 8 14.18 60.69 10.13
C TYR A 8 14.50 59.84 8.90
N SER A 9 15.74 59.96 8.44
CA SER A 9 16.36 59.15 7.40
C SER A 9 16.82 57.82 8.01
N GLU A 10 16.16 56.72 7.69
CA GLU A 10 16.70 55.39 7.94
C GLU A 10 17.50 54.92 6.74
N HIS A 11 18.78 54.66 7.00
CA HIS A 11 19.75 54.13 6.06
C HIS A 11 19.38 52.70 5.64
N LEU A 12 19.28 52.50 4.33
CA LEU A 12 19.21 51.19 3.69
C LEU A 12 20.50 50.41 3.94
N LEU A 13 20.40 49.28 4.64
CA LEU A 13 21.36 48.18 4.55
C LEU A 13 20.62 46.96 4.00
N HIS A 14 20.97 46.60 2.77
CA HIS A 14 20.51 45.41 2.06
C HIS A 14 21.11 44.15 2.70
N PRO A 15 20.31 43.15 3.09
CA PRO A 15 20.78 41.78 3.08
C PRO A 15 20.71 41.24 1.64
N THR A 16 21.87 40.82 1.17
CA THR A 16 22.17 40.19 -0.10
C THR A 16 21.21 39.04 -0.44
N SER A 17 20.80 39.03 -1.71
CA SER A 17 20.05 37.99 -2.40
C SER A 17 20.55 36.58 -2.08
N ALA A 18 19.73 35.80 -1.38
CA ALA A 18 19.80 34.35 -1.41
C ALA A 18 18.67 33.86 -2.33
N THR A 19 18.94 33.83 -3.63
CA THR A 19 18.12 33.09 -4.59
C THR A 19 18.16 31.62 -4.21
N LEU A 20 17.19 31.16 -3.43
CA LEU A 20 16.95 29.74 -3.24
C LEU A 20 16.39 29.21 -4.57
N ILE A 21 17.30 28.67 -5.38
CA ILE A 21 16.96 27.82 -6.50
C ILE A 21 16.29 26.59 -5.88
N PHE A 22 14.96 26.54 -5.89
CA PHE A 22 14.23 25.29 -5.69
C PHE A 22 14.56 24.39 -6.88
N SER A 23 15.71 23.74 -6.79
CA SER A 23 16.03 22.57 -7.59
C SER A 23 14.87 21.60 -7.39
N SER A 24 14.16 21.34 -8.48
CA SER A 24 13.18 20.27 -8.62
C SER A 24 13.84 18.95 -8.23
N LEU A 25 13.84 18.65 -6.93
CA LEU A 25 14.03 17.30 -6.44
C LEU A 25 12.78 16.54 -6.83
N SER A 26 12.83 15.93 -8.01
CA SER A 26 11.87 14.94 -8.46
C SER A 26 11.86 13.82 -7.42
N PHE A 27 10.87 13.85 -6.54
CA PHE A 27 10.57 12.73 -5.67
C PHE A 27 10.22 11.53 -6.56
N PRO A 28 10.94 10.39 -6.48
CA PRO A 28 10.69 9.21 -7.33
C PRO A 28 9.32 8.54 -7.12
N TRP A 29 8.49 9.10 -6.25
CA TRP A 29 7.24 8.50 -5.78
C TRP A 29 6.00 9.00 -6.53
N CYS A 30 6.15 9.90 -7.50
CA CYS A 30 5.03 10.45 -8.27
C CYS A 30 5.15 10.17 -9.77
N GLN A 31 5.25 8.88 -10.13
CA GLN A 31 4.84 8.39 -11.45
C GLN A 31 4.09 7.06 -11.29
N ALA A 32 3.01 7.05 -10.50
CA ALA A 32 1.91 6.18 -10.87
C ALA A 32 1.25 6.85 -12.08
N GLY A 33 1.70 6.51 -13.29
CA GLY A 33 1.00 6.92 -14.50
C GLY A 33 -0.48 6.52 -14.40
N LYS A 34 -1.38 7.25 -15.09
CA LYS A 34 -2.81 6.89 -15.14
C LYS A 34 -2.93 5.40 -15.43
N ALA A 35 -3.72 4.68 -14.63
CA ALA A 35 -4.01 3.30 -14.94
C ALA A 35 -4.72 3.23 -16.29
N HIS A 36 -4.37 2.23 -17.10
CA HIS A 36 -5.02 1.98 -18.38
C HIS A 36 -5.86 0.73 -18.25
N ARG A 37 -7.05 0.76 -18.87
CA ARG A 37 -7.92 -0.41 -18.93
C ARG A 37 -7.24 -1.48 -19.78
N LEU A 38 -7.28 -2.73 -19.33
CA LEU A 38 -6.71 -3.86 -20.06
C LEU A 38 -7.32 -3.95 -21.46
N SER A 39 -6.47 -4.09 -22.47
CA SER A 39 -6.86 -4.39 -23.84
C SER A 39 -7.43 -5.81 -23.95
N THR A 40 -8.06 -6.12 -25.09
CA THR A 40 -8.55 -7.47 -25.37
C THR A 40 -7.42 -8.50 -25.32
N GLU A 41 -6.27 -8.17 -25.91
CA GLU A 41 -5.09 -9.04 -25.97
C GLU A 41 -4.50 -9.27 -24.58
N GLU A 42 -4.41 -8.22 -23.74
CA GLU A 42 -3.93 -8.34 -22.36
C GLU A 42 -4.87 -9.23 -21.53
N ARG A 43 -6.20 -9.08 -21.70
CA ARG A 43 -7.20 -9.92 -21.03
C ARG A 43 -7.06 -11.38 -21.43
N GLU A 44 -6.88 -11.66 -22.72
CA GLU A 44 -6.66 -13.02 -23.24
C GLU A 44 -5.40 -13.67 -22.67
N GLN A 45 -4.37 -12.88 -22.35
CA GLN A 45 -3.13 -13.39 -21.77
C GLN A 45 -3.18 -13.55 -20.25
N LEU A 46 -3.80 -12.61 -19.54
CA LEU A 46 -3.70 -12.50 -18.08
C LEU A 46 -4.85 -13.21 -17.35
N LEU A 47 -6.10 -13.08 -17.84
CA LEU A 47 -7.27 -13.60 -17.14
C LEU A 47 -7.36 -15.13 -17.09
N PRO A 48 -6.91 -15.93 -18.08
CA PRO A 48 -7.01 -17.39 -17.99
C PRO A 48 -6.35 -17.98 -16.73
N ASN A 49 -5.24 -17.41 -16.29
CA ASN A 49 -4.55 -17.87 -15.07
C ASN A 49 -5.36 -17.61 -13.80
N LEU A 50 -6.04 -16.47 -13.73
CA LEU A 50 -6.91 -16.13 -12.61
C LEU A 50 -8.21 -16.95 -12.64
N ARG A 51 -8.78 -17.18 -13.82
CA ARG A 51 -9.95 -18.06 -14.02
C ARG A 51 -9.66 -19.49 -13.58
N ALA A 52 -8.48 -20.03 -13.92
CA ALA A 52 -8.06 -21.38 -13.53
C ALA A 52 -8.01 -21.59 -12.01
N VAL A 53 -7.94 -20.51 -11.23
CA VAL A 53 -7.93 -20.56 -9.77
C VAL A 53 -9.22 -19.98 -9.15
N GLY A 54 -10.26 -19.75 -9.95
CA GLY A 54 -11.60 -19.43 -9.48
C GLY A 54 -11.97 -17.94 -9.43
N TRP A 55 -11.18 -17.05 -10.03
CA TRP A 55 -11.63 -15.67 -10.28
C TRP A 55 -12.56 -15.62 -11.50
N ASN A 56 -13.64 -14.87 -11.40
CA ASN A 56 -14.61 -14.72 -12.48
C ASN A 56 -14.86 -13.23 -12.77
N GLU A 57 -15.27 -12.91 -13.99
CA GLU A 57 -15.71 -11.55 -14.33
C GLU A 57 -17.10 -11.28 -13.75
N VAL A 58 -17.35 -10.05 -13.31
CA VAL A 58 -18.65 -9.62 -12.79
C VAL A 58 -19.58 -9.27 -13.95
N GLU A 59 -20.80 -9.80 -13.94
CA GLU A 59 -21.80 -9.45 -14.96
C GLU A 59 -22.17 -7.96 -14.86
N GLY A 60 -22.17 -7.25 -15.99
CA GLY A 60 -22.54 -5.84 -16.06
C GLY A 60 -21.52 -4.85 -15.47
N ARG A 61 -20.35 -5.33 -15.01
CA ARG A 61 -19.30 -4.48 -14.45
C ARG A 61 -17.92 -4.98 -14.87
N ASP A 62 -17.05 -4.08 -15.33
CA ASP A 62 -15.67 -4.44 -15.69
C ASP A 62 -14.80 -4.65 -14.44
N ALA A 63 -14.96 -5.81 -13.83
CA ALA A 63 -14.36 -6.21 -12.57
C ALA A 63 -14.19 -7.74 -12.53
N ILE A 64 -13.31 -8.22 -11.66
CA ILE A 64 -13.18 -9.64 -11.32
C ILE A 64 -13.53 -9.88 -9.87
N PHE A 65 -14.07 -11.05 -9.55
CA PHE A 65 -14.44 -11.43 -8.19
C PHE A 65 -14.07 -12.87 -7.85
N LYS A 66 -13.88 -13.14 -6.57
CA LYS A 66 -13.69 -14.49 -6.01
C LYS A 66 -14.14 -14.56 -4.54
N GLU A 67 -14.70 -15.69 -4.14
CA GLU A 67 -14.98 -16.03 -2.74
C GLU A 67 -13.87 -16.94 -2.17
N PHE A 68 -13.39 -16.60 -0.97
CA PHE A 68 -12.37 -17.32 -0.24
C PHE A 68 -12.95 -17.89 1.05
N HIS A 69 -12.72 -19.18 1.30
CA HIS A 69 -13.20 -19.89 2.48
C HIS A 69 -12.04 -20.31 3.38
N PHE A 70 -12.19 -20.06 4.67
CA PHE A 70 -11.22 -20.38 5.70
C PHE A 70 -11.82 -21.34 6.74
N LYS A 71 -10.97 -21.88 7.62
CA LYS A 71 -11.45 -22.73 8.73
C LYS A 71 -12.24 -21.93 9.77
N ASP A 72 -11.83 -20.70 10.02
CA ASP A 72 -12.36 -19.83 11.08
C ASP A 72 -12.11 -18.36 10.73
N PHE A 73 -12.68 -17.46 11.53
CA PHE A 73 -12.52 -16.01 11.37
C PHE A 73 -11.08 -15.54 11.58
N ASN A 74 -10.33 -16.13 12.51
CA ASN A 74 -8.95 -15.71 12.79
C ASN A 74 -8.06 -15.85 11.54
N ARG A 75 -8.19 -16.97 10.83
CA ARG A 75 -7.47 -17.19 9.56
C ARG A 75 -7.94 -16.26 8.45
N ALA A 76 -9.25 -16.05 8.33
CA ALA A 76 -9.80 -15.11 7.34
C ALA A 76 -9.26 -13.70 7.55
N PHE A 77 -9.28 -13.21 8.80
CA PHE A 77 -8.79 -11.89 9.14
C PHE A 77 -7.26 -11.77 9.00
N GLY A 78 -6.50 -12.80 9.37
CA GLY A 78 -5.06 -12.86 9.12
C GLY A 78 -4.70 -12.79 7.64
N PHE A 79 -5.49 -13.43 6.78
CA PHE A 79 -5.39 -13.27 5.31
C PHE A 79 -5.70 -11.84 4.89
N MET A 80 -6.82 -11.27 5.35
CA MET A 80 -7.23 -9.89 5.02
C MET A 80 -6.16 -8.87 5.40
N THR A 81 -5.55 -8.98 6.58
CA THR A 81 -4.46 -8.09 7.03
C THR A 81 -3.27 -8.11 6.06
N ARG A 82 -2.88 -9.28 5.55
CA ARG A 82 -1.78 -9.39 4.58
C ARG A 82 -2.14 -8.73 3.25
N VAL A 83 -3.39 -8.88 2.79
CA VAL A 83 -3.90 -8.20 1.59
C VAL A 83 -3.90 -6.69 1.80
N ALA A 84 -4.37 -6.20 2.94
CA ALA A 84 -4.42 -4.77 3.25
C ALA A 84 -3.03 -4.11 3.21
N LEU A 85 -2.00 -4.75 3.78
CA LEU A 85 -0.63 -4.24 3.74
C LEU A 85 -0.08 -4.14 2.30
N GLN A 86 -0.41 -5.11 1.45
CA GLN A 86 0.00 -5.06 0.05
C GLN A 86 -0.81 -4.05 -0.76
N ALA A 87 -2.12 -3.96 -0.51
CA ALA A 87 -3.00 -2.98 -1.12
C ALA A 87 -2.49 -1.55 -0.88
N GLU A 88 -2.11 -1.24 0.37
CA GLU A 88 -1.53 0.05 0.72
C GLU A 88 -0.22 0.32 -0.02
N LYS A 89 0.66 -0.69 -0.10
CA LYS A 89 1.92 -0.57 -0.84
C LYS A 89 1.73 -0.34 -2.34
N LEU A 90 0.64 -0.88 -2.91
CA LEU A 90 0.30 -0.73 -4.32
C LEU A 90 -0.55 0.50 -4.60
N ASP A 91 -1.03 1.20 -3.56
CA ASP A 91 -2.07 2.23 -3.66
C ASP A 91 -3.26 1.75 -4.50
N HIS A 92 -3.70 0.51 -4.21
CA HIS A 92 -4.80 -0.15 -4.90
C HIS A 92 -5.54 -1.08 -3.95
N HIS A 93 -6.76 -0.70 -3.57
CA HIS A 93 -7.52 -1.38 -2.52
C HIS A 93 -8.61 -2.29 -3.08
N PRO A 94 -8.84 -3.47 -2.48
CA PRO A 94 -9.95 -4.33 -2.89
C PRO A 94 -11.29 -3.80 -2.39
N GLU A 95 -12.36 -4.11 -3.12
CA GLU A 95 -13.70 -4.11 -2.56
C GLU A 95 -13.97 -5.49 -1.95
N TRP A 96 -14.29 -5.56 -0.66
CA TRP A 96 -14.54 -6.84 -0.03
C TRP A 96 -15.70 -6.87 0.95
N PHE A 97 -16.24 -8.07 1.16
CA PHE A 97 -17.26 -8.37 2.15
C PHE A 97 -16.83 -9.62 2.93
N ASN A 98 -16.81 -9.53 4.26
CA ASN A 98 -16.41 -10.63 5.12
C ASN A 98 -17.53 -11.01 6.08
N VAL A 99 -17.83 -12.30 6.15
CA VAL A 99 -18.72 -12.89 7.16
C VAL A 99 -18.00 -14.10 7.73
N TYR A 100 -17.55 -13.99 8.98
CA TYR A 100 -16.82 -15.04 9.68
C TYR A 100 -15.65 -15.59 8.85
N ASN A 101 -15.73 -16.84 8.39
CA ASN A 101 -14.68 -17.54 7.67
C ASN A 101 -14.76 -17.36 6.14
N LYS A 102 -15.61 -16.47 5.62
CA LYS A 102 -15.76 -16.22 4.19
C LYS A 102 -15.36 -14.79 3.84
N VAL A 103 -14.56 -14.62 2.80
CA VAL A 103 -14.15 -13.31 2.28
C VAL A 103 -14.45 -13.26 0.79
N HIS A 104 -15.33 -12.35 0.40
CA HIS A 104 -15.69 -12.08 -0.99
C HIS A 104 -14.86 -10.87 -1.41
N ILE A 105 -14.10 -11.00 -2.50
CA ILE A 105 -13.26 -9.91 -3.02
C ILE A 105 -13.69 -9.61 -4.45
N THR A 106 -13.88 -8.32 -4.75
CA THR A 106 -14.06 -7.76 -6.08
C THR A 106 -12.94 -6.75 -6.36
N LEU A 107 -12.36 -6.80 -7.56
CA LEU A 107 -11.29 -5.91 -8.00
C LEU A 107 -11.68 -5.22 -9.30
N SER A 108 -11.49 -3.91 -9.33
CA SER A 108 -11.62 -3.02 -10.49
C SER A 108 -10.84 -1.75 -10.20
N THR A 109 -10.30 -1.11 -11.24
CA THR A 109 -9.55 0.13 -11.10
C THR A 109 -10.45 1.32 -11.42
N HIS A 110 -10.70 2.16 -10.40
CA HIS A 110 -11.54 3.34 -10.50
C HIS A 110 -11.03 4.34 -11.57
N ASP A 111 -9.72 4.60 -11.60
CA ASP A 111 -9.11 5.61 -12.48
C ASP A 111 -9.37 5.38 -13.98
N CYS A 112 -9.52 4.11 -14.39
CA CYS A 112 -9.84 3.75 -15.77
C CYS A 112 -11.25 3.15 -15.94
N GLY A 113 -12.06 3.16 -14.89
CA GLY A 113 -13.44 2.64 -14.91
C GLY A 113 -13.53 1.16 -15.29
N GLY A 114 -12.54 0.35 -14.91
CA GLY A 114 -12.47 -1.04 -15.35
C GLY A 114 -11.23 -1.80 -14.90
N LEU A 115 -11.02 -3.00 -15.44
CA LEU A 115 -9.87 -3.82 -15.10
C LEU A 115 -8.57 -3.22 -15.62
N SER A 116 -7.55 -3.17 -14.77
CA SER A 116 -6.18 -2.78 -15.12
C SER A 116 -5.16 -3.81 -14.62
N GLU A 117 -3.88 -3.60 -14.93
CA GLU A 117 -2.78 -4.40 -14.37
C GLU A 117 -2.75 -4.36 -12.83
N ARG A 118 -3.23 -3.29 -12.19
CA ARG A 118 -3.28 -3.20 -10.72
C ARG A 118 -4.17 -4.29 -10.12
N ASP A 119 -5.30 -4.58 -10.77
CA ASP A 119 -6.21 -5.65 -10.38
C ASP A 119 -5.57 -7.02 -10.52
N ILE A 120 -4.86 -7.25 -11.64
CA ILE A 120 -4.15 -8.52 -11.90
C ILE A 120 -3.03 -8.74 -10.87
N ASN A 121 -2.28 -7.69 -10.56
CA ASN A 121 -1.18 -7.75 -9.58
C ASN A 121 -1.69 -8.03 -8.17
N LEU A 122 -2.77 -7.35 -7.75
CA LEU A 122 -3.37 -7.58 -6.44
C LEU A 122 -4.02 -8.96 -6.35
N ALA A 123 -4.77 -9.41 -7.36
CA ALA A 123 -5.33 -10.76 -7.43
C ALA A 123 -4.24 -11.84 -7.31
N SER A 124 -3.12 -11.65 -8.03
CA SER A 124 -1.99 -12.56 -7.99
C SER A 124 -1.33 -12.62 -6.60
N PHE A 125 -1.24 -11.49 -5.89
CA PHE A 125 -0.77 -11.47 -4.50
C PHE A 125 -1.76 -12.15 -3.56
N ILE A 126 -3.05 -11.87 -3.71
CA ILE A 126 -4.12 -12.49 -2.94
C ILE A 126 -4.02 -14.02 -3.02
N GLU A 127 -3.81 -14.58 -4.23
CA GLU A 127 -3.61 -16.02 -4.40
C GLU A 127 -2.34 -16.56 -3.72
N GLN A 128 -1.26 -15.78 -3.66
CA GLN A 128 -0.03 -16.18 -2.96
C GLN A 128 -0.22 -16.23 -1.44
N VAL A 129 -1.04 -15.35 -0.89
CA VAL A 129 -1.29 -15.29 0.56
C VAL A 129 -2.45 -16.18 0.99
N PHE A 130 -3.30 -16.61 0.06
CA PHE A 130 -4.38 -17.55 0.33
C PHE A 130 -3.81 -18.95 0.66
N PRO A 131 -4.07 -19.49 1.86
CA PRO A 131 -3.56 -20.80 2.25
C PRO A 131 -4.28 -21.90 1.47
N ARG A 132 -3.62 -22.48 0.47
CA ARG A 132 -4.13 -23.64 -0.27
C ARG A 132 -3.87 -24.91 0.51
N ALA A 133 -4.90 -25.73 0.70
CA ALA A 133 -4.71 -27.10 1.12
C ALA A 133 -4.12 -27.90 -0.05
N GLY A 134 -2.83 -28.24 0.02
CA GLY A 134 -2.27 -29.37 -0.73
C GLY A 134 -1.88 -29.18 -2.20
N THR A 135 -1.77 -27.97 -2.77
CA THR A 135 -1.20 -27.81 -4.12
C THR A 135 -0.29 -26.58 -4.22
N ALA A 136 0.96 -26.80 -4.63
CA ALA A 136 1.83 -25.74 -5.11
C ALA A 136 1.17 -25.11 -6.35
N LEU A 137 1.08 -23.78 -6.38
CA LEU A 137 0.71 -23.05 -7.60
C LEU A 137 1.62 -23.52 -8.75
N PRO A 138 1.10 -23.88 -9.94
CA PRO A 138 1.94 -23.80 -11.14
C PRO A 138 2.47 -22.37 -11.17
N ALA A 139 3.79 -22.21 -11.22
CA ALA A 139 4.45 -20.93 -11.10
C ALA A 139 3.79 -19.93 -12.05
N LEU A 140 2.97 -19.02 -11.51
CA LEU A 140 2.53 -17.84 -12.24
C LEU A 140 3.83 -17.20 -12.71
N LYS A 141 4.04 -17.13 -14.03
CA LYS A 141 5.23 -16.51 -14.60
C LYS A 141 5.37 -15.16 -13.91
N LYS A 142 6.44 -15.01 -13.12
CA LYS A 142 6.74 -13.77 -12.41
C LYS A 142 6.72 -12.67 -13.45
N VAL A 143 5.65 -11.88 -13.52
CA VAL A 143 5.71 -10.55 -14.10
C VAL A 143 6.71 -9.84 -13.20
N LEU A 144 7.91 -9.67 -13.76
CA LEU A 144 9.12 -9.38 -13.03
C LEU A 144 9.04 -7.91 -12.59
N LEU A 145 8.44 -7.65 -11.43
CA LEU A 145 8.74 -6.40 -10.74
C LEU A 145 10.26 -6.41 -10.48
N PRO A 146 11.02 -5.41 -10.95
CA PRO A 146 12.46 -5.38 -10.76
C PRO A 146 12.77 -5.45 -9.27
N ARG A 147 13.40 -6.54 -8.84
CA ARG A 147 13.99 -6.62 -7.49
C ARG A 147 15.10 -5.58 -7.43
N LYS A 148 14.81 -4.40 -6.88
CA LYS A 148 15.86 -3.52 -6.37
C LYS A 148 16.44 -4.20 -5.14
N ASN A 149 17.72 -4.53 -5.21
CA ASN A 149 18.51 -5.04 -4.10
C ASN A 149 18.53 -3.98 -2.99
N PHE A 150 17.78 -4.21 -1.91
CA PHE A 150 17.84 -3.37 -0.72
C PHE A 150 18.43 -4.18 0.42
N THR A 151 19.75 -4.30 0.44
CA THR A 151 20.48 -4.61 1.67
C THR A 151 20.65 -3.31 2.45
N GLN A 152 19.63 -2.92 3.22
CA GLN A 152 19.83 -1.98 4.32
C GLN A 152 19.78 -2.78 5.61
N LYS A 153 20.94 -2.94 6.24
CA LYS A 153 21.06 -3.34 7.64
C LYS A 153 20.25 -2.33 8.46
N TRP A 154 19.23 -2.80 9.17
CA TRP A 154 18.59 -2.02 10.22
C TRP A 154 19.62 -1.78 11.34
N GLN A 155 20.04 -0.52 11.48
CA GLN A 155 20.69 -0.06 12.70
C GLN A 155 19.59 0.51 13.61
N VAL A 156 19.48 -0.04 14.82
CA VAL A 156 18.61 0.49 15.86
C VAL A 156 19.23 1.81 16.34
N PRO A 157 18.51 2.95 16.29
CA PRO A 157 19.03 4.20 16.84
C PRO A 157 19.19 4.07 18.36
N SER A 158 20.29 4.56 18.91
CA SER A 158 20.44 4.72 20.36
C SER A 158 19.38 5.70 20.87
N PRO A 159 18.81 5.49 22.07
CA PRO A 159 17.85 6.44 22.61
C PRO A 159 18.59 7.72 23.03
N GLN A 160 18.61 8.74 22.16
CA GLN A 160 18.82 10.10 22.59
C GLN A 160 17.46 10.71 22.95
N SER A 161 17.39 11.14 24.20
CA SER A 161 16.30 11.81 24.91
C SER A 161 15.58 12.90 24.13
N ASP A 162 14.24 12.86 24.09
CA ASP A 162 13.36 13.80 24.80
C ASP A 162 11.88 13.44 24.51
N TRP A 163 11.23 12.75 25.44
CA TRP A 163 9.77 12.60 25.45
C TRP A 163 9.28 12.87 26.87
N GLY A 164 8.54 13.98 27.00
CA GLY A 164 8.01 14.50 28.24
C GLY A 164 7.21 13.46 29.03
N LEU A 165 7.33 13.55 30.35
CA LEU A 165 6.59 12.77 31.33
C LEU A 165 5.08 12.98 31.16
N LYS A 166 4.41 12.10 30.39
CA LYS A 166 2.98 11.79 30.59
C LYS A 166 2.51 10.41 30.11
N ASP A 167 3.29 9.66 29.33
CA ASP A 167 2.83 8.37 28.77
C ASP A 167 3.62 7.14 29.26
N LYS A 168 3.94 7.07 30.56
CA LYS A 168 4.65 5.91 31.15
C LYS A 168 3.76 4.82 31.75
N GLU A 169 2.45 4.89 31.58
CA GLU A 169 1.49 3.90 32.13
C GLU A 169 0.95 2.89 31.09
N MET A 170 1.29 3.00 29.80
CA MET A 170 0.69 2.15 28.75
C MET A 170 1.62 1.07 28.15
N ILE A 171 2.84 0.88 28.70
CA ILE A 171 3.76 -0.19 28.28
C ILE A 171 4.16 -1.06 29.49
N LYS A 172 3.18 -1.71 30.13
CA LYS A 172 3.42 -2.81 31.10
C LYS A 172 2.43 -3.98 31.01
N ALA A 173 1.62 -4.08 29.95
CA ALA A 173 0.58 -5.13 29.85
C ALA A 173 0.71 -6.08 28.64
N GLY A 174 1.89 -6.22 28.02
CA GLY A 174 2.00 -6.93 26.73
C GLY A 174 3.21 -7.85 26.55
N ALA A 175 3.89 -8.29 27.61
CA ALA A 175 5.01 -9.23 27.47
C ALA A 175 5.26 -10.04 28.74
N ALA A 176 4.41 -11.02 29.01
CA ALA A 176 4.77 -12.20 29.77
C ALA A 176 3.67 -13.24 29.59
N LEU A 177 3.92 -14.30 28.81
CA LEU A 177 3.55 -15.67 29.14
C LEU A 177 4.40 -16.59 28.26
N ASN A 178 5.56 -16.93 28.81
CA ASN A 178 6.40 -18.05 28.44
C ASN A 178 5.67 -19.34 28.85
N PHE A 179 5.54 -20.32 27.95
CA PHE A 179 5.27 -21.71 28.35
C PHE A 179 6.45 -22.58 27.94
N GLN A 180 7.25 -22.93 28.94
CA GLN A 180 8.11 -24.12 28.96
C GLN A 180 7.57 -25.05 30.05
N HIS A 181 7.62 -26.36 29.76
CA HIS A 181 7.30 -27.53 30.61
C HIS A 181 5.81 -27.82 30.85
N LEU A 182 5.20 -28.71 30.04
CA LEU A 182 5.09 -30.17 30.23
C LEU A 182 4.40 -30.79 29.01
#